data_AF-A0A531L7I0-F1
#
_entry.id   AF-A0A531L7I0-F1
#
_cell.length_a   1.000
_cell.length_b   1.000
_cell.length_c   1.000
_cell.angle_alpha   90.00
_cell.angle_beta   90.00
_cell.angle_gamma   90.00
#
_symmetry.space_group_name_H-M   'P 1'
#
loop_
_entity.id
_entity.type
_entity.pdbx_description
1 polymer ?
#
loop_
_entity_poly.entity_id
_entity_poly.type
_entity_poly.pdbx_seq_one_letter_code
_entity_poly.pdbx_strand_id
1 'polypeptide(L)'
;MTAYLLKRLAIALITLVLASMVVFAVLEIIPGDPARLMLGMNASADQVEVLRNQMGLNAPLALRYLHWAGGLLSLDFGRSYTYSV
;
A
#
# COMPACT_ATOMS: atom_id res chain seq x y z
N MET A 1 -23.71 -22.97 17.25
CA MET A 1 -22.32 -22.54 17.55
C MET A 1 -21.56 -22.11 16.30
N THR A 2 -21.55 -22.89 15.22
CA THR A 2 -20.86 -22.57 13.95
C THR A 2 -21.33 -21.28 13.28
N ALA A 3 -22.64 -21.04 13.19
CA ALA A 3 -23.20 -19.79 12.62
C ALA A 3 -22.79 -18.54 13.42
N TYR A 4 -22.69 -18.65 14.74
CA TYR A 4 -22.21 -17.56 15.60
C TYR A 4 -20.71 -17.29 15.38
N LEU A 5 -19.89 -18.34 15.29
CA LEU A 5 -18.46 -18.23 14.97
C LEU A 5 -18.24 -17.59 13.59
N LEU A 6 -18.96 -18.04 12.56
CA LEU A 6 -18.90 -17.47 11.21
C LEU A 6 -19.30 -15.99 11.20
N LYS A 7 -20.38 -15.61 11.88
CA LYS A 7 -20.80 -14.21 12.00
C LYS A 7 -19.74 -13.36 12.68
N ARG A 8 -19.14 -13.86 13.77
CA ARG A 8 -18.09 -13.15 14.49
C ARG A 8 -16.81 -12.99 13.66
N LEU A 9 -16.44 -14.02 12.91
CA LEU A 9 -15.28 -14.00 12.01
C LEU A 9 -15.50 -13.02 10.84
N ALA A 10 -16.69 -13.02 10.26
CA ALA A 10 -17.06 -12.09 9.19
C ALA A 10 -17.00 -10.62 9.67
N ILE A 11 -17.54 -10.34 10.86
CA ILE A 11 -17.46 -8.99 11.45
C ILE A 11 -16.01 -8.60 11.69
N ALA A 12 -15.19 -9.50 12.25
CA ALA A 12 -13.77 -9.22 12.48
C ALA A 12 -13.01 -8.93 11.17
N LEU A 13 -13.26 -9.72 10.12
CA LEU A 13 -12.67 -9.50 8.79
C LEU A 13 -13.10 -8.17 8.20
N ILE A 14 -14.39 -7.81 8.26
CA ILE A 14 -14.89 -6.53 7.76
C ILE A 14 -14.25 -5.37 8.51
N THR A 15 -14.18 -5.44 9.84
CA THR A 15 -13.54 -4.40 10.65
C THR A 15 -12.07 -4.24 10.29
N LEU A 16 -11.36 -5.36 10.08
CA LEU A 16 -9.95 -5.34 9.69
C LEU A 16 -9.74 -4.72 8.30
N VAL A 17 -10.59 -5.07 7.33
CA VAL A 17 -10.57 -4.49 5.98
C VAL A 17 -10.85 -3.00 6.01
N LEU A 18 -11.85 -2.55 6.79
CA LEU A 18 -12.15 -1.13 6.93
C LEU A 18 -10.98 -0.38 7.58
N ALA A 19 -10.39 -0.93 8.63
CA ALA A 19 -9.22 -0.34 9.28
C ALA A 19 -8.02 -0.26 8.31
N SER A 20 -7.75 -1.31 7.52
CA SER A 20 -6.66 -1.32 6.55
C SER A 20 -6.90 -0.32 5.41
N MET A 21 -8.14 -0.14 4.95
CA MET A 21 -8.49 0.91 3.99
C MET A 21 -8.24 2.31 4.55
N VAL A 22 -8.57 2.56 5.82
CA VAL A 22 -8.28 3.85 6.48
C VAL A 22 -6.78 4.10 6.55
N VAL A 23 -5.98 3.12 6.97
CA VAL A 23 -4.52 3.23 7.01
C VAL A 23 -3.97 3.53 5.62
N PHE A 24 -4.40 2.78 4.60
CA PHE A 24 -3.98 2.99 3.21
C PHE A 24 -4.34 4.40 2.71
N ALA A 25 -5.55 4.88 2.99
CA ALA A 25 -5.99 6.22 2.60
C ALA A 25 -5.16 7.32 3.29
N VAL A 26 -4.86 7.16 4.59
CA VAL A 26 -3.99 8.09 5.31
C VAL A 26 -2.61 8.14 4.68
N LEU A 27 -2.00 6.99 4.37
CA LEU A 27 -0.69 6.93 3.72
C LEU A 27 -0.68 7.56 2.32
N GLU A 28 -1.77 7.40 1.56
CA GLU A 28 -1.92 7.99 0.23
C GLU A 28 -2.10 9.51 0.26
N ILE A 29 -2.74 10.05 1.31
CA ILE A 29 -2.95 11.49 1.48
C ILE A 29 -1.64 12.19 1.89
N ILE A 30 -0.67 11.46 2.46
CA ILE A 30 0.61 12.06 2.84
C ILE A 30 1.28 12.64 1.58
N PRO A 31 1.53 13.96 1.54
CA PRO A 31 2.17 14.58 0.40
C PRO A 31 3.63 14.13 0.32
N GLY A 32 3.96 13.39 -0.73
CA GLY A 32 5.30 12.91 -1.00
C GLY A 32 5.27 11.89 -2.13
N ASP A 33 6.10 12.08 -3.16
CA ASP A 33 6.25 11.09 -4.21
C ASP A 33 7.32 10.06 -3.78
N PRO A 34 6.94 8.79 -3.52
CA PRO A 34 7.89 7.77 -3.10
C PRO A 34 9.06 7.65 -4.09
N ALA A 35 8.79 7.79 -5.39
CA ALA A 35 9.81 7.71 -6.42
C ALA A 35 10.79 8.89 -6.35
N ARG A 36 10.32 10.10 -6.03
CA ARG A 36 11.21 11.26 -5.80
C ARG A 36 12.02 11.12 -4.52
N LEU A 37 11.40 10.59 -3.45
CA LEU A 37 12.10 10.35 -2.20
C LEU A 37 13.23 9.34 -2.38
N MET A 38 13.03 8.33 -3.23
CA MET A 38 14.03 7.30 -3.52
C MET A 38 15.16 7.76 -4.43
N LEU A 39 14.87 8.52 -5.48
CA LEU A 39 15.90 9.02 -6.39
C LEU A 39 16.61 10.28 -5.87
N GLY A 40 16.07 10.89 -4.82
CA GLY A 40 16.58 12.13 -4.23
C GLY A 40 16.21 13.38 -5.03
N MET A 41 16.52 14.56 -4.49
CA MET A 41 16.17 15.86 -5.08
C MET A 41 16.82 16.15 -6.44
N ASN A 42 17.83 15.38 -6.84
CA ASN A 42 18.56 15.55 -8.10
C ASN A 42 18.04 14.66 -9.25
N ALA A 43 16.99 13.87 -9.01
CA ALA A 43 16.42 12.98 -10.01
C ALA A 43 15.78 13.76 -11.16
N SER A 44 16.05 13.36 -12.42
CA SER A 44 15.34 13.94 -13.55
C SER A 44 13.86 13.50 -13.53
N ALA A 45 12.97 14.33 -14.08
CA ALA A 45 11.54 14.01 -14.14
C ALA A 45 11.28 12.66 -14.83
N ASP A 46 12.04 12.35 -15.88
CA ASP A 46 11.96 11.08 -16.60
C ASP A 46 12.34 9.87 -15.74
N GLN A 47 13.37 9.99 -14.90
CA GLN A 47 13.79 8.92 -13.99
C GLN A 47 12.72 8.65 -12.92
N VAL A 48 12.08 9.71 -12.43
CA VAL A 48 10.98 9.61 -11.47
C VAL A 48 9.78 8.91 -12.11
N GLU A 49 9.39 9.30 -13.32
CA GLU A 49 8.28 8.69 -14.06
C GLU A 49 8.50 7.19 -14.31
N VAL A 50 9.72 6.81 -14.71
CA VAL A 50 10.10 5.41 -14.92
C VAL A 50 10.00 4.62 -13.62
N LEU A 51 10.52 5.16 -12.51
CA LEU A 51 10.47 4.49 -11.22
C LEU A 51 9.03 4.39 -10.69
N ARG A 52 8.20 5.43 -10.87
CA ARG A 52 6.76 5.39 -10.53
C ARG A 52 6.03 4.28 -11.27
N ASN A 53 6.31 4.11 -12.56
CA ASN A 53 5.75 3.03 -13.36
C ASN A 53 6.21 1.65 -12.86
N GLN A 54 7.49 1.48 -12.57
CA GLN A 54 8.03 0.22 -12.02
C GLN A 54 7.43 -0.13 -10.66
N MET A 55 7.13 0.87 -9.84
CA MET A 55 6.49 0.70 -8.53
C MET A 55 4.97 0.54 -8.59
N GLY A 56 4.36 0.66 -9.78
CA GLY A 56 2.91 0.61 -9.95
C GLY A 56 2.18 1.79 -9.29
N LEU A 57 2.87 2.90 -9.03
CA LEU A 57 2.28 4.11 -8.43
C LEU A 57 1.27 4.79 -9.37
N ASN A 58 1.37 4.52 -10.67
CA ASN A 58 0.45 5.02 -11.70
C ASN A 58 -0.79 4.12 -11.89
N ALA A 59 -0.90 3.00 -11.17
CA ALA A 59 -2.07 2.13 -11.22
C ALA A 59 -3.28 2.74 -10.49
N PRO A 60 -4.53 2.34 -10.84
CA PRO A 60 -5.73 2.78 -10.12
C PRO A 60 -5.64 2.48 -8.62
N LEU A 61 -6.18 3.38 -7.79
CA LEU A 61 -6.17 3.26 -6.32
C LEU A 61 -6.63 1.90 -5.80
N ALA A 62 -7.69 1.35 -6.40
CA ALA A 62 -8.20 0.03 -6.04
C ALA A 62 -7.17 -1.09 -6.29
N LEU A 63 -6.44 -1.02 -7.40
CA LEU A 63 -5.43 -2.02 -7.74
C LEU A 63 -4.21 -1.90 -6.82
N ARG A 64 -3.80 -0.68 -6.47
CA ARG A 64 -2.72 -0.42 -5.50
C ARG A 64 -3.08 -0.94 -4.11
N TYR A 65 -4.31 -0.73 -3.65
CA TYR A 65 -4.80 -1.29 -2.40
C TYR A 65 -4.81 -2.83 -2.43
N LEU A 66 -5.30 -3.45 -3.50
CA LEU A 66 -5.33 -4.91 -3.62
C LEU A 66 -3.92 -5.52 -3.64
N HIS A 67 -2.97 -4.91 -4.34
CA HIS A 67 -1.56 -5.34 -4.31
C HIS A 67 -0.97 -5.23 -2.91
N TRP A 68 -1.16 -4.09 -2.24
CA TRP A 68 -0.66 -3.87 -0.89
C TRP A 68 -1.28 -4.83 0.14
N ALA A 69 -2.60 -4.99 0.11
CA ALA A 69 -3.32 -5.90 0.99
C ALA A 69 -2.98 -7.37 0.71
N GLY A 70 -2.82 -7.75 -0.57
CA GLY A 70 -2.40 -9.09 -0.98
C GLY A 70 -0.98 -9.44 -0.52
N GLY A 71 -0.07 -8.46 -0.52
CA GLY A 71 1.25 -8.58 0.08
C GLY A 71 1.15 -8.89 1.58
N LEU A 72 0.36 -8.13 2.33
CA LEU A 72 0.13 -8.36 3.76
C LEU A 72 -0.40 -9.77 4.06
N LEU A 73 -1.35 -10.26 3.25
CA LEU A 73 -1.89 -11.62 3.39
C LEU A 73 -0.84 -12.71 3.08
N SER A 74 0.15 -12.37 2.26
CA SER A 74 1.29 -13.24 1.93
C SER A 74 2.47 -13.05 2.90
N LEU A 75 2.28 -12.31 4.01
CA LEU A 75 3.33 -11.90 4.96
C LEU A 75 4.47 -11.07 4.33
N ASP A 76 4.20 -10.46 3.17
CA ASP A 76 5.08 -9.50 2.52
C ASP A 76 4.66 -8.07 2.92
N PHE A 77 5.47 -7.46 3.79
CA PHE A 77 5.24 -6.10 4.27
C PHE A 77 5.76 -5.02 3.28
N GLY A 78 6.31 -5.43 2.14
CA GLY A 78 6.94 -4.54 1.17
C GLY A 78 8.36 -4.13 1.56
N ARG A 79 8.95 -3.22 0.79
CA ARG A 79 10.30 -2.69 1.03
C ARG A 79 10.24 -1.30 1.65
N SER A 80 10.96 -1.13 2.76
CA SER A 80 11.20 0.19 3.36
C SER A 80 12.31 0.90 2.57
N TYR A 81 12.01 2.08 2.04
CA TYR A 81 12.94 2.87 1.24
C TYR A 81 13.64 3.99 2.02
N THR A 82 13.35 4.13 3.32
CA THR A 82 13.93 5.16 4.19
C THR A 82 15.38 4.87 4.60
N TYR A 83 15.85 3.62 4.44
CA TYR A 83 17.20 3.22 4.87
C TYR A 83 17.85 2.30 3.83
N SER A 84 18.29 2.83 2.69
CA SER A 84 19.40 2.23 1.96
C SER A 84 20.66 3.01 2.34
N VAL A 85 21.43 2.45 3.27
CA VAL A 85 22.83 2.86 3.51
C VAL A 85 23.69 2.31 2.38
#